data_AF-A0A1H9BGH1-F1
#
_entry.id   AF-A0A1H9BGH1-F1
#
_cell.length_a   1.000
_cell.length_b   1.000
_cell.length_c   1.000
_cell.angle_alpha   90.00
_cell.angle_beta   90.00
_cell.angle_gamma   90.00
#
_symmetry.space_group_name_H-M   'P 1'
#
loop_
_entity.id
_entity.type
_entity.pdbx_description
1 polymer ?
#
loop_
_entity_poly.entity_id
_entity_poly.type
_entity_poly.pdbx_seq_one_letter_code
_entity_poly.pdbx_strand_id
1 'polypeptide(L)'
;MALPQLTFDLPDWLQRQLQDQPAPVLTSPAAQVQFAIALSRQNVTHHTGGPFGAAVFDETGTLVAPGVNLVVSQGCSILHGEMVALALAQQVVGRHDLSEGGRHRYRLAVSAEPCAMCLGALPWSGIRELVYGALDQDVRAIGFDEGDKPAHWQQALERRGIQVTGGVLREEAVAVLHQYRAAGGQVY
;
A
#
# COMPACT_ATOMS: atom_id res chain seq x y z
N MET A 1 27.73 -17.24 14.18
CA MET A 1 26.28 -17.03 14.36
C MET A 1 25.65 -17.03 12.98
N ALA A 2 24.68 -17.90 12.72
CA ALA A 2 23.94 -17.87 11.45
C ALA A 2 22.85 -16.79 11.57
N LEU A 3 22.80 -15.86 10.60
CA LEU A 3 21.72 -14.88 10.53
C LEU A 3 20.52 -15.50 9.81
N PRO A 4 19.27 -15.20 10.22
CA PRO A 4 18.09 -15.68 9.52
C PRO A 4 17.96 -14.98 8.16
N GLN A 5 17.34 -15.67 7.20
CA GLN A 5 16.81 -15.01 6.00
C GLN A 5 15.56 -14.20 6.39
N LEU A 6 15.36 -13.06 5.74
CA LEU A 6 14.13 -12.28 5.90
C LEU A 6 13.14 -12.71 4.83
N THR A 7 12.11 -13.44 5.23
CA THR A 7 11.00 -13.89 4.38
C THR A 7 9.69 -13.49 5.03
N PHE A 8 8.67 -13.24 4.23
CA PHE A 8 7.31 -13.04 4.70
C PHE A 8 6.33 -13.70 3.74
N ASP A 9 5.22 -14.20 4.28
CA ASP A 9 4.18 -14.84 3.49
C ASP A 9 2.98 -13.90 3.30
N LEU A 10 2.44 -13.92 2.08
CA LEU A 10 1.14 -13.29 1.83
C LEU A 10 0.02 -14.18 2.41
N PRO A 11 -1.07 -13.60 2.95
CA PRO A 11 -2.18 -14.38 3.48
C PRO A 11 -2.83 -15.30 2.42
N ASP A 12 -3.27 -16.49 2.84
CA ASP A 12 -3.88 -17.49 1.94
C ASP A 12 -5.06 -16.97 1.13
N TRP A 13 -5.85 -16.05 1.69
CA TRP A 13 -6.98 -15.45 0.98
C TRP A 13 -6.51 -14.60 -0.20
N LEU A 14 -5.39 -13.89 -0.04
CA LEU A 14 -4.82 -13.03 -1.08
C LEU A 14 -4.17 -13.89 -2.16
N GLN A 15 -3.44 -14.94 -1.77
CA GLN A 15 -2.86 -15.87 -2.73
C GLN A 15 -3.94 -16.51 -3.61
N ARG A 16 -5.01 -17.03 -3.00
CA ARG A 16 -6.14 -17.64 -3.74
C ARG A 16 -6.85 -16.65 -4.65
N GLN A 17 -7.01 -15.39 -4.20
CA GLN A 17 -7.63 -14.35 -5.03
C GLN A 17 -6.83 -14.09 -6.33
N LEU A 18 -5.52 -14.31 -6.33
CA LEU A 18 -4.63 -14.01 -7.46
C LEU A 18 -4.28 -15.25 -8.30
N GLN A 19 -4.38 -16.46 -7.75
CA GLN A 19 -3.92 -17.70 -8.41
C GLN A 19 -4.79 -18.12 -9.60
N ASP A 20 -6.10 -17.86 -9.56
CA ASP A 20 -7.06 -18.41 -10.52
C ASP A 20 -7.62 -17.38 -11.52
N GLN A 21 -7.06 -16.17 -11.56
CA GLN A 21 -7.59 -15.07 -12.38
C GLN A 21 -6.46 -14.28 -13.06
N PRO A 22 -6.69 -13.77 -14.28
CA PRO A 22 -5.76 -12.81 -14.87
C PRO A 22 -5.65 -11.58 -13.96
N ALA A 23 -4.47 -10.95 -13.96
CA ALA A 23 -4.26 -9.71 -13.21
C ALA A 23 -5.35 -8.68 -13.60
N PRO A 24 -6.05 -8.08 -12.61
CA PRO A 24 -7.10 -7.13 -12.91
C PRO A 24 -6.52 -5.90 -13.62
N VAL A 25 -7.27 -5.39 -14.60
CA VAL A 25 -6.96 -4.17 -15.33
C VAL A 25 -7.91 -3.07 -14.86
N LEU A 26 -7.39 -2.14 -14.07
CA LEU A 26 -8.13 -1.03 -13.46
C LEU A 26 -7.52 0.27 -13.99
N THR A 27 -8.24 0.98 -14.86
CA THR A 27 -7.67 2.11 -15.61
C THR A 27 -7.83 3.46 -14.92
N SER A 28 -8.71 3.58 -13.93
CA SER A 28 -8.92 4.83 -13.19
C SER A 28 -8.24 4.81 -11.81
N PRO A 29 -7.70 5.96 -11.35
CA PRO A 29 -7.18 6.09 -9.99
C PRO A 29 -8.19 5.66 -8.91
N ALA A 30 -9.47 6.00 -9.10
CA ALA A 30 -10.53 5.63 -8.17
C ALA A 30 -10.72 4.11 -8.07
N ALA A 31 -10.75 3.38 -9.20
CA ALA A 31 -10.88 1.92 -9.19
C ALA A 31 -9.67 1.24 -8.53
N GLN A 32 -8.47 1.78 -8.73
CA GLN A 32 -7.24 1.26 -8.12
C GLN A 32 -7.19 1.52 -6.61
N VAL A 33 -7.63 2.70 -6.15
CA VAL A 33 -7.78 2.97 -4.70
C VAL A 33 -8.90 2.10 -4.11
N GLN A 34 -10.00 1.89 -4.82
CA GLN A 34 -11.07 0.97 -4.40
C GLN A 34 -10.53 -0.45 -4.21
N PHE A 35 -9.64 -0.92 -5.10
CA PHE A 35 -8.97 -2.20 -4.95
C PHE A 35 -8.08 -2.24 -3.69
N ALA A 36 -7.30 -1.19 -3.41
CA ALA A 36 -6.50 -1.10 -2.19
C ALA A 36 -7.37 -1.07 -0.91
N ILE A 37 -8.52 -0.38 -0.94
CA ILE A 37 -9.52 -0.38 0.14
C ILE A 37 -10.11 -1.79 0.32
N ALA A 38 -10.39 -2.52 -0.76
CA ALA A 38 -10.88 -3.89 -0.69
C ALA A 38 -9.84 -4.82 -0.05
N LEU A 39 -8.56 -4.71 -0.42
CA LEU A 39 -7.46 -5.45 0.23
C LEU A 39 -7.38 -5.15 1.73
N SER A 40 -7.46 -3.86 2.10
CA SER A 40 -7.52 -3.45 3.52
C SER A 40 -8.69 -4.12 4.25
N ARG A 41 -9.90 -4.07 3.67
CA ARG A 41 -11.10 -4.69 4.24
C ARG A 41 -10.97 -6.19 4.42
N GLN A 42 -10.40 -6.89 3.43
CA GLN A 42 -10.17 -8.33 3.49
C GLN A 42 -9.14 -8.67 4.57
N ASN A 43 -8.07 -7.88 4.70
CA ASN A 43 -7.04 -8.09 5.73
C ASN A 43 -7.61 -7.99 7.16
N VAL A 44 -8.54 -7.05 7.36
CA VAL A 44 -9.30 -6.93 8.61
C VAL A 44 -10.26 -8.11 8.81
N THR A 45 -11.06 -8.42 7.78
CA THR A 45 -12.12 -9.44 7.84
C THR A 45 -11.56 -10.84 8.10
N HIS A 46 -10.39 -11.14 7.54
CA HIS A 46 -9.70 -12.41 7.74
C HIS A 46 -8.80 -12.42 8.99
N HIS A 47 -8.72 -11.31 9.73
CA HIS A 47 -7.84 -11.16 10.90
C HIS A 47 -6.36 -11.43 10.60
N THR A 48 -5.89 -11.04 9.41
CA THR A 48 -4.51 -11.29 8.95
C THR A 48 -3.57 -10.10 9.11
N GLY A 49 -4.09 -8.93 9.50
CA GLY A 49 -3.26 -7.76 9.84
C GLY A 49 -4.06 -6.47 10.05
N GLY A 50 -3.36 -5.33 10.00
CA GLY A 50 -3.95 -4.00 10.17
C GLY A 50 -4.81 -3.54 8.98
N PRO A 51 -5.59 -2.46 9.15
CA PRO A 51 -6.56 -1.98 8.16
C PRO A 51 -5.92 -1.17 7.02
N PHE A 52 -4.84 -1.69 6.44
CA PHE A 52 -4.11 -1.02 5.37
C PHE A 52 -3.80 -1.97 4.22
N GLY A 53 -4.11 -1.52 3.01
CA GLY A 53 -3.87 -2.21 1.76
C GLY A 53 -3.26 -1.26 0.73
N ALA A 54 -2.46 -1.81 -0.17
CA ALA A 54 -1.83 -1.10 -1.27
C ALA A 54 -1.73 -1.99 -2.50
N ALA A 55 -1.53 -1.39 -3.66
CA ALA A 55 -1.29 -2.11 -4.90
C ALA A 55 -0.50 -1.24 -5.89
N VAL A 56 0.43 -1.87 -6.62
CA VAL A 56 1.17 -1.26 -7.71
C VAL A 56 0.51 -1.64 -9.04
N PHE A 57 0.24 -0.65 -9.87
CA PHE A 57 -0.30 -0.80 -11.22
C PHE A 57 0.67 -0.24 -12.25
N ASP A 58 0.69 -0.81 -13.45
CA ASP A 58 1.41 -0.24 -14.59
C ASP A 58 0.58 0.81 -15.36
N GLU A 59 1.16 1.39 -16.42
CA GLU A 59 0.51 2.42 -17.24
C GLU A 59 -0.74 1.96 -17.97
N THR A 60 -0.94 0.65 -18.14
CA THR A 60 -2.14 0.07 -18.75
C THR A 60 -3.26 -0.13 -17.72
N GLY A 61 -2.95 0.06 -16.44
CA GLY A 61 -3.84 -0.22 -15.32
C GLY A 61 -3.79 -1.68 -14.87
N THR A 62 -2.86 -2.49 -15.38
CA THR A 62 -2.70 -3.89 -14.96
C THR A 62 -2.07 -3.95 -13.57
N LEU A 63 -2.63 -4.75 -12.68
CA LEU A 63 -2.05 -5.02 -11.36
C LEU A 63 -0.69 -5.70 -11.52
N VAL A 64 0.35 -5.11 -10.92
CA VAL A 64 1.71 -5.65 -10.88
C VAL A 64 1.92 -6.43 -9.59
N ALA A 65 1.57 -5.83 -8.44
CA ALA A 65 1.66 -6.49 -7.14
C ALA A 65 0.71 -5.87 -6.12
N PRO A 66 0.04 -6.69 -5.29
CA PRO A 66 -0.70 -6.22 -4.12
C PRO A 66 0.17 -6.16 -2.88
N GLY A 67 -0.29 -5.46 -1.86
CA GLY A 67 0.28 -5.47 -0.52
C GLY A 67 -0.78 -5.22 0.53
N VAL A 68 -0.62 -5.86 1.69
CA VAL A 68 -1.43 -5.64 2.88
C VAL A 68 -0.50 -5.48 4.07
N ASN A 69 -0.99 -4.84 5.13
CA ASN A 69 -0.22 -4.72 6.35
C ASN A 69 -0.05 -6.09 7.03
N LEU A 70 1.20 -6.50 7.27
CA LEU A 70 1.58 -7.78 7.85
C LEU A 70 2.41 -7.63 9.13
N VAL A 71 2.44 -6.43 9.73
CA VAL A 71 3.35 -6.11 10.84
C VAL A 71 3.25 -7.11 11.98
N VAL A 72 2.04 -7.31 12.51
CA VAL A 72 1.81 -8.18 13.66
C VAL A 72 1.88 -9.66 13.26
N SER A 73 1.30 -10.03 12.12
CA SER A 73 1.21 -11.43 11.69
C SER A 73 2.55 -12.03 11.28
N GLN A 74 3.50 -11.22 10.84
CA GLN A 74 4.85 -11.64 10.44
C GLN A 74 5.94 -11.15 11.41
N GLY A 75 5.57 -10.46 12.50
CA GLY A 75 6.52 -9.98 13.51
C GLY A 75 7.57 -9.00 13.00
N CYS A 76 7.23 -8.18 11.99
CA CYS A 76 8.19 -7.31 11.31
C CYS A 76 7.58 -5.93 11.03
N SER A 77 8.08 -4.90 11.73
CA SER A 77 7.52 -3.54 11.73
C SER A 77 7.53 -2.85 10.37
N ILE A 78 8.40 -3.26 9.45
CA ILE A 78 8.49 -2.64 8.13
C ILE A 78 7.46 -3.18 7.12
N LEU A 79 6.71 -4.25 7.45
CA LEU A 79 5.76 -4.88 6.52
C LEU A 79 4.41 -4.15 6.48
N HIS A 80 4.47 -2.85 6.19
CA HIS A 80 3.31 -2.04 5.84
C HIS A 80 2.80 -2.39 4.43
N GLY A 81 1.53 -2.09 4.13
CA GLY A 81 0.93 -2.45 2.85
C GLY A 81 1.71 -1.91 1.66
N GLU A 82 2.16 -0.65 1.74
CA GLU A 82 2.97 0.02 0.72
C GLU A 82 4.32 -0.67 0.53
N MET A 83 4.99 -1.02 1.64
CA MET A 83 6.30 -1.67 1.60
C MET A 83 6.20 -3.07 0.98
N VAL A 84 5.17 -3.83 1.34
CA VAL A 84 4.90 -5.16 0.76
C VAL A 84 4.61 -5.03 -0.73
N ALA A 85 3.74 -4.10 -1.14
CA ALA A 85 3.38 -3.91 -2.55
C ALA A 85 4.59 -3.50 -3.40
N LEU A 86 5.41 -2.55 -2.91
CA LEU A 86 6.61 -2.09 -3.61
C LEU A 86 7.68 -3.20 -3.72
N ALA A 87 7.94 -3.92 -2.62
CA ALA A 87 8.90 -5.02 -2.62
C ALA A 87 8.49 -6.11 -3.61
N LEU A 88 7.23 -6.53 -3.60
CA LEU A 88 6.72 -7.53 -4.53
C LEU A 88 6.72 -7.03 -5.98
N ALA A 89 6.34 -5.78 -6.23
CA ALA A 89 6.40 -5.21 -7.58
C ALA A 89 7.83 -5.24 -8.14
N GLN A 90 8.82 -4.87 -7.33
CA GLN A 90 10.23 -4.94 -7.71
C GLN A 90 10.70 -6.37 -8.01
N GLN A 91 10.22 -7.37 -7.25
CA GLN A 91 10.51 -8.78 -7.55
C GLN A 91 9.84 -9.26 -8.85
N VAL A 92 8.56 -8.93 -9.06
CA VAL A 92 7.82 -9.28 -10.28
C VAL A 92 8.49 -8.69 -11.52
N VAL A 93 8.93 -7.44 -11.41
CA VAL A 93 9.55 -6.70 -12.50
C VAL A 93 11.04 -7.02 -12.66
N GLY A 94 11.67 -7.64 -11.65
CA GLY A 94 13.06 -8.09 -11.66
C GLY A 94 14.10 -6.97 -11.47
N ARG A 95 13.73 -5.85 -10.83
CA ARG A 95 14.62 -4.70 -10.58
C ARG A 95 14.17 -3.87 -9.39
N HIS A 96 15.12 -3.19 -8.75
CA HIS A 96 14.86 -2.36 -7.57
C HIS A 96 14.26 -0.98 -7.92
N ASP A 97 14.66 -0.38 -9.05
CA ASP A 97 14.09 0.88 -9.53
C ASP A 97 13.02 0.59 -10.60
N LEU A 98 11.76 0.78 -10.23
CA LEU A 98 10.64 0.58 -11.16
C LEU A 98 10.70 1.53 -12.36
N SER A 99 11.38 2.66 -12.24
CA SER A 99 11.54 3.62 -13.34
C SER A 99 12.74 3.38 -14.26
N GLU A 100 13.59 2.41 -13.94
CA GLU A 100 14.73 2.05 -14.76
C GLU A 100 14.28 1.71 -16.19
N GLY A 101 15.00 2.25 -17.18
CA GLY A 101 14.67 2.11 -18.60
C GLY A 101 13.62 3.11 -19.11
N GLY A 102 12.94 3.87 -18.24
CA GLY A 102 12.10 5.02 -18.59
C GLY A 102 10.84 4.72 -19.41
N ARG A 103 10.56 3.44 -19.69
CA ARG A 103 9.46 3.00 -20.57
C ARG A 103 8.14 2.80 -19.84
N HIS A 104 8.20 2.36 -18.58
CA HIS A 104 7.02 2.00 -17.79
C HIS A 104 6.78 3.03 -16.69
N ARG A 105 5.51 3.30 -16.40
CA ARG A 105 5.11 4.21 -15.33
C ARG A 105 4.22 3.45 -14.37
N TYR A 106 4.71 3.33 -13.14
CA TYR A 106 4.00 2.62 -12.09
C TYR A 106 3.30 3.60 -11.16
N ARG A 107 2.07 3.25 -10.79
CA ARG A 107 1.27 3.96 -9.80
C ARG A 107 1.10 3.08 -8.57
N LEU A 108 1.34 3.66 -7.41
CA LEU A 108 1.00 3.06 -6.13
C LEU A 108 -0.37 3.59 -5.69
N ALA A 109 -1.35 2.71 -5.56
CA ALA A 109 -2.64 2.99 -4.95
C ALA A 109 -2.66 2.46 -3.52
N VAL A 110 -3.11 3.28 -2.55
CA VAL A 110 -3.07 2.96 -1.12
C VAL A 110 -4.41 3.27 -0.46
N SER A 111 -4.83 2.46 0.51
CA SER A 111 -6.08 2.70 1.23
C SER A 111 -6.04 3.95 2.12
N ALA A 112 -4.85 4.37 2.55
CA ALA A 112 -4.63 5.53 3.41
C ALA A 112 -3.37 6.29 2.99
N GLU A 113 -3.25 7.54 3.42
CA GLU A 113 -2.04 8.35 3.29
C GLU A 113 -0.83 7.58 3.86
N PRO A 114 0.34 7.60 3.19
CA PRO A 114 1.49 6.85 3.69
C PRO A 114 2.08 7.50 4.94
N CYS A 115 2.52 6.67 5.88
CA CYS A 115 3.28 7.11 7.06
C CYS A 115 4.69 7.58 6.67
N ALA A 116 5.42 8.20 7.60
CA ALA A 116 6.77 8.72 7.35
C ALA A 116 7.74 7.68 6.74
N MET A 117 7.68 6.42 7.18
CA MET A 117 8.49 5.33 6.61
C MET A 117 8.10 5.05 5.16
N CYS A 118 6.82 4.78 4.90
CA CYS A 118 6.33 4.46 3.56
C CYS A 118 6.56 5.62 2.59
N LEU A 119 6.32 6.85 3.05
CA LEU A 119 6.61 8.09 2.32
C LEU A 119 8.09 8.16 1.92
N GLY A 120 8.99 7.83 2.83
CA GLY A 120 10.43 7.78 2.58
C GLY A 120 10.81 6.76 1.50
N ALA A 121 10.06 5.66 1.36
CA ALA A 121 10.33 4.61 0.38
C ALA A 121 9.92 4.99 -1.06
N LEU A 122 8.94 5.88 -1.23
CA LEU A 122 8.37 6.19 -2.56
C LEU A 122 9.40 6.71 -3.58
N PRO A 123 10.30 7.64 -3.24
CA PRO A 123 11.33 8.09 -4.18
C PRO A 123 12.32 6.99 -4.57
N TRP A 124 12.58 6.02 -3.68
CA TRP A 124 13.53 4.94 -3.92
C TRP A 124 12.96 3.79 -4.74
N SER A 125 11.63 3.63 -4.74
CA SER A 125 10.99 2.54 -5.48
C SER A 125 10.88 2.79 -6.97
N GLY A 126 10.94 4.05 -7.41
CA GLY A 126 10.81 4.40 -8.82
C GLY A 126 9.38 4.56 -9.33
N ILE A 127 8.35 4.56 -8.45
CA ILE A 127 7.00 4.91 -8.88
C ILE A 127 6.93 6.33 -9.45
N ARG A 128 5.86 6.64 -10.19
CA ARG A 128 5.62 7.99 -10.75
C ARG A 128 4.29 8.60 -10.32
N GLU A 129 3.46 7.83 -9.62
CA GLU A 129 2.20 8.34 -9.11
C GLU A 129 1.83 7.63 -7.81
N LEU A 130 1.37 8.41 -6.83
CA LEU A 130 0.79 7.97 -5.58
C LEU A 130 -0.68 8.42 -5.58
N VAL A 131 -1.59 7.48 -5.34
CA VAL A 131 -3.01 7.77 -5.14
C VAL A 131 -3.49 7.12 -3.85
N TYR A 132 -4.23 7.85 -3.02
CA TYR A 132 -4.62 7.33 -1.71
C TYR A 132 -6.00 7.76 -1.21
N GLY A 133 -6.58 6.93 -0.35
CA GLY A 133 -7.92 7.11 0.20
C GLY A 133 -8.01 7.94 1.47
N ALA A 134 -7.94 7.29 2.64
CA ALA A 134 -8.02 7.96 3.94
C ALA A 134 -6.87 8.95 4.14
N LEU A 135 -7.11 10.03 4.89
CA LEU A 135 -6.08 11.03 5.20
C LEU A 135 -5.38 10.70 6.52
N ASP A 136 -4.23 11.34 6.76
CA ASP A 136 -3.45 11.24 8.01
C ASP A 136 -4.33 11.37 9.27
N GLN A 137 -5.19 12.39 9.31
CA GLN A 137 -6.08 12.64 10.44
C GLN A 137 -7.06 11.49 10.70
N ASP A 138 -7.45 10.73 9.66
CA ASP A 138 -8.40 9.63 9.79
C ASP A 138 -7.72 8.40 10.40
N VAL A 139 -6.46 8.15 9.99
CA VAL A 139 -5.60 7.09 10.52
C VAL A 139 -5.27 7.36 11.99
N ARG A 140 -4.86 8.60 12.31
CA ARG A 140 -4.59 9.02 13.69
C ARG A 140 -5.82 8.97 14.58
N ALA A 141 -7.01 9.26 14.04
CA ALA A 141 -8.25 9.22 14.82
C ALA A 141 -8.59 7.81 15.35
N ILE A 142 -8.09 6.74 14.72
CA ILE A 142 -8.24 5.37 15.22
C ILE A 142 -7.04 4.87 16.04
N GLY A 143 -6.03 5.71 16.27
CA GLY A 143 -4.93 5.47 17.21
C GLY A 143 -3.58 5.13 16.58
N PHE A 144 -3.50 4.92 15.26
CA PHE A 144 -2.22 4.68 14.59
C PHE A 144 -1.38 5.95 14.51
N ASP A 145 -0.06 5.80 14.60
CA ASP A 145 0.90 6.88 14.38
C ASP A 145 1.38 6.89 12.93
N GLU A 146 1.34 8.07 12.30
CA GLU A 146 1.83 8.30 10.94
C GLU A 146 3.29 8.80 10.91
N GLY A 147 3.89 8.99 12.10
CA GLY A 147 5.24 9.52 12.27
C GLY A 147 5.34 11.02 11.98
N ASP A 148 6.57 11.54 12.01
CA ASP A 148 6.87 12.95 11.71
C ASP A 148 7.11 13.14 10.21
N LYS A 149 6.04 13.43 9.47
CA LYS A 149 6.11 13.70 8.04
C LYS A 149 6.62 15.12 7.77
N PRO A 150 7.56 15.31 6.83
CA PRO A 150 7.97 16.65 6.44
C PRO A 150 6.78 17.52 6.03
N ALA A 151 6.80 18.79 6.43
CA ALA A 151 5.87 19.77 5.90
C ALA A 151 5.94 19.78 4.37
N HIS A 152 4.78 19.90 3.71
CA HIS A 152 4.70 19.95 2.25
C HIS A 152 5.30 18.72 1.53
N TRP A 153 5.18 17.53 2.14
CA TRP A 153 5.71 16.29 1.57
C TRP A 153 5.14 15.98 0.17
N GLN A 154 3.87 16.31 -0.09
CA GLN A 154 3.24 16.13 -1.40
C GLN A 154 4.00 16.91 -2.48
N GLN A 155 4.24 18.20 -2.25
CA GLN A 155 5.02 19.03 -3.18
C GLN A 155 6.48 18.54 -3.30
N ALA A 156 7.04 17.96 -2.24
CA ALA A 156 8.38 17.37 -2.30
C ALA A 156 8.44 16.13 -3.19
N LEU A 157 7.40 15.30 -3.21
CA LEU A 157 7.27 14.18 -4.14
C LEU A 157 7.05 14.66 -5.59
N GLU A 158 6.19 15.66 -5.78
CA GLU A 158 5.92 16.25 -7.10
C GLU A 158 7.18 16.83 -7.75
N ARG A 159 8.03 17.51 -6.96
CA ARG A 159 9.35 17.99 -7.43
C ARG A 159 10.29 16.87 -7.85
N ARG A 160 10.07 15.64 -7.36
CA ARG A 160 10.80 14.42 -7.77
C ARG A 160 10.12 13.70 -8.93
N GLY A 161 9.07 14.28 -9.51
CA GLY A 161 8.32 13.69 -10.63
C GLY A 161 7.34 12.60 -10.21
N ILE A 162 6.93 12.56 -8.93
CA ILE A 162 5.91 11.64 -8.41
C ILE A 162 4.63 12.45 -8.22
N GLN A 163 3.63 12.20 -9.05
CA GLN A 163 2.31 12.84 -8.95
C GLN A 163 1.58 12.31 -7.71
N VAL A 164 0.85 13.18 -6.99
CA VAL A 164 0.15 12.80 -5.76
C VAL A 164 -1.32 13.18 -5.84
N THR A 165 -2.21 12.22 -5.61
CA THR A 165 -3.65 12.45 -5.48
C THR A 165 -4.17 11.84 -4.18
N GLY A 166 -4.66 12.67 -3.26
CA GLY A 166 -5.18 12.23 -1.96
C GLY A 166 -6.70 12.32 -1.84
N GLY A 167 -7.27 11.63 -0.85
CA GLY A 167 -8.69 11.72 -0.53
C GLY A 167 -9.62 10.97 -1.49
N VAL A 168 -9.08 10.08 -2.32
CA VAL A 168 -9.85 9.33 -3.33
C VAL A 168 -10.71 8.27 -2.62
N LEU A 169 -12.04 8.35 -2.74
CA LEU A 169 -12.96 7.44 -2.04
C LEU A 169 -12.72 7.43 -0.51
N ARG A 170 -12.38 8.59 0.05
CA ARG A 170 -12.04 8.76 1.47
C ARG A 170 -13.07 8.13 2.42
N GLU A 171 -14.37 8.35 2.17
CA GLU A 171 -15.43 7.81 3.03
C GLU A 171 -15.40 6.27 3.13
N GLU A 172 -15.14 5.61 2.00
CA GLU A 172 -15.06 4.14 1.93
C GLU A 172 -13.81 3.60 2.64
N ALA A 173 -12.69 4.31 2.51
CA ALA A 173 -11.45 3.99 3.22
C ALA A 173 -11.61 4.15 4.74
N VAL A 174 -12.18 5.28 5.17
CA VAL A 174 -12.44 5.58 6.59
C VAL A 174 -13.41 4.56 7.20
N ALA A 175 -14.38 4.07 6.44
CA ALA A 175 -15.27 3.01 6.90
C ALA A 175 -14.51 1.71 7.27
N VAL A 176 -13.41 1.36 6.57
CA VAL A 176 -12.56 0.22 6.97
C VAL A 176 -11.83 0.49 8.29
N LEU A 177 -11.30 1.69 8.46
CA LEU A 177 -10.62 2.10 9.70
C LEU A 177 -11.55 1.98 10.91
N HIS A 178 -12.80 2.45 10.77
CA HIS A 178 -13.81 2.31 11.81
C HIS A 178 -14.22 0.85 12.05
N GLN A 179 -14.36 0.04 11.00
CA GLN A 179 -14.63 -1.40 11.13
C GLN A 179 -13.55 -2.09 11.97
N TYR A 180 -12.26 -1.80 11.70
CA TYR A 180 -11.15 -2.37 12.45
C TYR A 180 -11.18 -2.01 13.93
N ARG A 181 -11.41 -0.73 14.23
CA ARG A 181 -11.52 -0.25 15.62
C ARG A 181 -12.71 -0.87 16.34
N ALA A 182 -13.87 -0.95 15.68
CA ALA A 182 -15.07 -1.55 16.27
C ALA A 182 -14.90 -3.05 16.56
N ALA A 183 -14.10 -3.75 15.77
CA ALA A 183 -13.75 -5.15 15.99
C ALA A 183 -12.68 -5.37 17.07
N GLY A 184 -12.22 -4.31 17.77
CA GLY A 184 -11.19 -4.41 18.79
C GLY A 184 -9.78 -4.66 18.24
N GLY A 185 -9.52 -4.22 17.00
CA GLY A 185 -8.22 -4.37 16.34
C GLY A 185 -7.07 -3.75 17.15
N GLN A 186 -5.92 -4.42 17.13
CA GLN A 186 -4.71 -4.00 17.83
C GLN A 186 -4.04 -2.82 17.12
N VAL A 187 -4.01 -1.67 17.78
CA VAL A 187 -3.09 -0.58 17.42
C VAL A 187 -1.69 -0.93 17.93
N TYR A 188 -0.67 -0.76 17.10
CA TYR A 188 0.72 -1.08 17.39
C TYR A 188 1.66 0.05 16.96
#